data_AF-A0A2P5Y722-F1
#
_entry.id   AF-A0A2P5Y722-F1
#
_cell.length_a   1.000
_cell.length_b   1.000
_cell.length_c   1.000
_cell.angle_alpha   90.00
_cell.angle_beta   90.00
_cell.angle_gamma   90.00
#
_symmetry.space_group_name_H-M   'P 1'
#
loop_
_entity.id
_entity.type
_entity.pdbx_description
1 polymer ?
#
loop_
_entity_poly.entity_id
_entity_poly.type
_entity_poly.pdbx_seq_one_letter_code
_entity_poly.pdbx_strand_id
1 'polypeptide(L)'
;MLLKDLYDLNPVERVKVSRNSHGQPVGSEARLLAGYLGIISRNANMLPINYESWHHMLDSNKNQALDNIKERFALEVSDDHIKKALGKKWRDHKSNLKKLDFKKDISLEEKLRNIPPGMLRYHWTVSELEQAEVSSGQKVRRLQLFEITHRKKDGSLMTFEAGEIMEKLKEKKAEYEAIASADSSVNLENIDNRIITEVLGPERYGWVRFQGSGVTPTQYFGSGSQQYMPSGSQAQAEV
;
A
#
# COMPACT_ATOMS: atom_id res chain seq x y z
N MET A 1 -31.40 -8.47 -10.79
CA MET A 1 -30.01 -8.38 -11.29
C MET A 1 -29.04 -8.84 -10.21
N LEU A 2 -28.11 -9.72 -10.54
CA LEU A 2 -27.09 -10.26 -9.63
C LEU A 2 -25.76 -9.53 -9.82
N LEU A 3 -24.84 -9.72 -8.87
CA LEU A 3 -23.54 -9.05 -8.86
C LEU A 3 -22.63 -9.47 -10.02
N LYS A 4 -22.80 -10.70 -10.51
CA LYS A 4 -22.07 -11.22 -11.69
C LYS A 4 -22.53 -10.53 -12.97
N ASP A 5 -23.83 -10.25 -13.08
CA ASP A 5 -24.44 -9.63 -14.25
C ASP A 5 -23.93 -8.18 -14.48
N LEU A 6 -23.36 -7.52 -13.46
CA LEU A 6 -22.75 -6.19 -13.58
C LEU A 6 -21.55 -6.15 -14.53
N TYR A 7 -20.85 -7.27 -14.69
CA TYR A 7 -19.68 -7.34 -15.57
C TYR A 7 -20.05 -7.57 -17.03
N ASP A 8 -21.27 -8.05 -17.28
CA ASP A 8 -21.82 -8.32 -18.61
C ASP A 8 -22.65 -7.13 -19.15
N LEU A 9 -22.82 -6.07 -18.35
CA LEU A 9 -23.50 -4.85 -18.77
C LEU A 9 -22.71 -4.13 -19.86
N ASN A 10 -23.43 -3.61 -20.86
CA ASN A 10 -22.87 -2.69 -21.84
C ASN A 10 -22.28 -1.46 -21.13
N PRO A 11 -21.09 -0.95 -21.51
CA PRO A 11 -20.51 0.27 -20.93
C PRO A 11 -21.43 1.49 -20.81
N VAL A 12 -22.49 1.55 -21.62
CA VAL A 12 -23.50 2.62 -21.60
C VAL A 12 -24.61 2.38 -20.56
N GLU A 13 -24.89 1.12 -20.21
CA GLU A 13 -25.95 0.76 -19.28
C GLU A 13 -25.46 0.79 -17.83
N ARG A 14 -26.02 1.73 -17.06
CA ARG A 14 -25.69 1.90 -15.64
C ARG A 14 -26.90 1.62 -14.77
N VAL A 15 -26.66 0.91 -13.68
CA VAL A 15 -27.69 0.61 -12.68
C VAL A 15 -28.05 1.89 -11.94
N LYS A 16 -29.28 2.36 -12.10
CA LYS A 16 -29.76 3.54 -11.38
C LYS A 16 -29.95 3.22 -9.90
N VAL A 17 -29.30 3.97 -9.01
CA VAL A 17 -29.49 3.87 -7.55
C VAL A 17 -30.11 5.15 -7.05
N SER A 18 -31.38 5.06 -6.68
CA SER A 18 -32.15 6.20 -6.15
C SER A 18 -31.85 6.46 -4.67
N ARG A 19 -32.11 7.69 -4.22
CA ARG A 19 -31.95 8.09 -2.82
C ARG A 19 -33.28 8.43 -2.13
N ASN A 20 -33.32 8.29 -0.81
CA ASN A 20 -34.42 8.82 0.01
C ASN A 20 -34.18 10.30 0.40
N SER A 21 -35.12 10.89 1.14
CA SER A 21 -35.04 12.27 1.66
C SER A 21 -33.84 12.52 2.57
N HIS A 22 -33.27 11.47 3.17
CA HIS A 22 -32.07 11.53 4.01
C HIS A 22 -30.76 11.35 3.21
N GLY A 23 -30.84 11.28 1.88
CA GLY A 23 -29.67 11.07 1.01
C GLY A 23 -29.10 9.66 1.03
N GLN A 24 -29.83 8.68 1.55
CA GLN A 24 -29.40 7.27 1.62
C GLN A 24 -29.92 6.49 0.40
N PRO A 25 -29.14 5.52 -0.11
CA PRO A 25 -29.57 4.69 -1.24
C PRO A 25 -30.73 3.77 -0.81
N VAL A 26 -31.74 3.63 -1.66
CA VAL A 26 -32.92 2.79 -1.41
C VAL A 26 -33.22 1.86 -2.58
N GLY A 27 -33.98 0.79 -2.32
CA GLY A 27 -34.38 -0.20 -3.33
C GLY A 27 -33.46 -1.43 -3.40
N SER A 28 -33.78 -2.33 -4.35
CA SER A 28 -32.99 -3.53 -4.64
C SER A 28 -31.59 -3.19 -5.13
N GLU A 29 -31.47 -2.10 -5.88
CA GLU A 29 -30.25 -1.60 -6.51
C GLU A 29 -29.29 -1.09 -5.44
N ALA A 30 -29.79 -0.53 -4.33
CA ALA A 30 -28.98 -0.18 -3.17
C ALA A 30 -28.31 -1.40 -2.53
N ARG A 31 -29.00 -2.55 -2.47
CA ARG A 31 -28.41 -3.81 -1.97
C ARG A 31 -27.31 -4.31 -2.90
N LEU A 32 -27.54 -4.20 -4.22
CA LEU A 32 -26.55 -4.56 -5.22
C LEU A 32 -25.30 -3.67 -5.12
N LEU A 33 -25.50 -2.35 -5.01
CA LEU A 33 -24.43 -1.39 -4.76
C LEU A 33 -23.65 -1.78 -3.50
N ALA A 34 -24.33 -2.07 -2.39
CA ALA A 34 -23.66 -2.48 -1.15
C ALA A 34 -22.81 -3.74 -1.31
N GLY A 35 -23.25 -4.70 -2.14
CA GLY A 35 -22.46 -5.88 -2.52
C GLY A 35 -21.23 -5.51 -3.34
N TYR A 36 -21.40 -4.65 -4.35
CA TYR A 36 -20.32 -4.20 -5.23
C TYR A 36 -19.26 -3.38 -4.49
N LEU A 37 -19.67 -2.47 -3.60
CA LEU A 37 -18.76 -1.76 -2.71
C LEU A 37 -17.92 -2.73 -1.86
N GLY A 38 -18.47 -3.90 -1.52
CA GLY A 38 -17.73 -4.95 -0.81
C GLY A 38 -16.69 -5.64 -1.68
N ILE A 39 -16.90 -5.76 -2.99
CA ILE A 39 -15.86 -6.22 -3.92
C ILE A 39 -14.75 -5.18 -4.02
N ILE A 40 -15.12 -3.93 -4.31
CA ILE A 40 -14.15 -2.84 -4.50
C ILE A 40 -13.30 -2.64 -3.24
N SER A 41 -13.90 -2.69 -2.04
CA SER A 41 -13.18 -2.57 -0.78
C SER A 41 -12.12 -3.65 -0.52
N ARG A 42 -12.21 -4.78 -1.23
CA ARG A 42 -11.24 -5.90 -1.15
C ARG A 42 -10.21 -5.88 -2.29
N ASN A 43 -10.36 -4.97 -3.26
CA ASN A 43 -9.44 -4.87 -4.37
C ASN A 43 -8.14 -4.17 -3.91
N ALA A 44 -7.11 -4.96 -3.66
CA ALA A 44 -5.82 -4.48 -3.18
C ALA A 44 -5.08 -3.55 -4.15
N ASN A 45 -5.43 -3.54 -5.45
CA ASN A 45 -4.84 -2.62 -6.42
C ASN A 45 -5.40 -1.20 -6.28
N MET A 46 -6.70 -1.08 -5.99
CA MET A 46 -7.38 0.22 -5.88
C MET A 46 -7.38 0.74 -4.44
N LEU A 47 -7.62 -0.15 -3.47
CA LEU A 47 -7.75 0.19 -2.05
C LEU A 47 -6.77 -0.67 -1.22
N PRO A 48 -5.47 -0.29 -1.21
CA PRO A 48 -4.43 -1.03 -0.51
C PRO A 48 -4.69 -1.11 1.00
N ILE A 49 -4.30 -2.22 1.63
CA ILE A 49 -4.48 -2.44 3.08
C ILE A 49 -3.33 -1.92 3.94
N ASN A 50 -2.18 -1.60 3.32
CA ASN A 50 -0.98 -1.10 3.98
C ASN A 50 -1.12 0.36 4.44
N TYR A 51 -2.19 1.06 4.04
CA TYR A 51 -2.53 2.32 4.70
C TYR A 51 -2.98 2.07 6.12
N GLU A 52 -2.41 2.80 7.09
CA GLU A 52 -2.80 2.71 8.50
C GLU A 52 -4.30 2.99 8.69
N SER A 53 -4.77 4.09 8.11
CA SER A 53 -6.14 4.60 8.23
C SER A 53 -6.72 4.97 6.87
N TRP A 54 -8.06 4.87 6.74
CA TRP A 54 -8.79 5.36 5.58
C TRP A 54 -8.56 6.86 5.34
N HIS A 55 -8.30 7.62 6.41
CA HIS A 55 -8.03 9.06 6.31
C HIS A 55 -6.64 9.33 5.71
N HIS A 56 -5.66 8.45 5.94
CA HIS A 56 -4.32 8.54 5.36
C HIS A 56 -4.25 8.00 3.92
N MET A 57 -5.24 7.21 3.49
CA MET A 57 -5.32 6.75 2.09
C MET A 57 -5.46 7.93 1.13
N LEU A 58 -4.66 7.94 0.07
CA LEU A 58 -4.67 9.02 -0.92
C LEU A 58 -6.05 9.17 -1.59
N ASP A 59 -6.37 10.41 -1.95
CA ASP A 59 -7.60 10.70 -2.66
C ASP A 59 -7.61 10.13 -4.08
N SER A 60 -6.45 9.95 -4.72
CA SER A 60 -6.35 9.27 -6.02
C SER A 60 -6.89 7.83 -5.95
N ASN A 61 -6.52 7.07 -4.92
CA ASN A 61 -7.05 5.72 -4.68
C ASN A 61 -8.57 5.74 -4.45
N LYS A 62 -9.05 6.66 -3.61
CA LYS A 62 -10.48 6.80 -3.32
C LYS A 62 -11.29 7.23 -4.54
N ASN A 63 -10.74 8.11 -5.36
CA ASN A 63 -11.36 8.60 -6.59
C ASN A 63 -11.38 7.52 -7.67
N GLN A 64 -10.27 6.79 -7.86
CA GLN A 64 -10.24 5.65 -8.77
C GLN A 64 -11.29 4.59 -8.40
N ALA A 65 -11.45 4.28 -7.10
CA ALA A 65 -12.51 3.39 -6.62
C ALA A 65 -13.92 3.93 -6.92
N LEU A 66 -14.13 5.22 -6.72
CA LEU A 66 -15.40 5.89 -7.01
C LEU A 66 -15.73 5.91 -8.51
N ASP A 67 -14.75 6.20 -9.36
CA ASP A 67 -14.92 6.24 -10.81
C ASP A 67 -15.32 4.87 -11.35
N ASN A 68 -14.65 3.80 -10.88
CA ASN A 68 -15.01 2.44 -11.23
C ASN A 68 -16.45 2.07 -10.80
N ILE A 69 -16.93 2.58 -9.67
CA ILE A 69 -18.33 2.41 -9.26
C ILE A 69 -19.26 3.18 -10.22
N LYS A 70 -18.92 4.42 -10.58
CA LYS A 70 -19.71 5.25 -11.49
C LYS A 70 -19.77 4.73 -12.91
N GLU A 71 -18.82 3.90 -13.33
CA GLU A 71 -18.91 3.17 -14.61
C GLU A 71 -20.05 2.15 -14.62
N ARG A 72 -20.45 1.61 -13.46
CA ARG A 72 -21.49 0.56 -13.36
C ARG A 72 -22.81 1.07 -12.77
N PHE A 73 -22.77 2.18 -12.04
CA PHE A 73 -23.93 2.72 -11.33
C PHE A 73 -24.18 4.20 -11.67
N ALA A 74 -25.44 4.54 -11.93
CA ALA A 74 -25.93 5.91 -12.01
C ALA A 74 -26.46 6.30 -10.62
N LEU A 75 -25.63 7.00 -9.84
CA LEU A 75 -25.86 7.25 -8.43
C LEU A 75 -26.55 8.60 -8.20
N GLU A 76 -27.69 8.61 -7.51
CA GLU A 76 -28.30 9.86 -7.00
C GLU A 76 -27.74 10.27 -5.63
N VAL A 77 -27.08 9.34 -4.94
CA VAL A 77 -26.40 9.59 -3.65
C VAL A 77 -25.08 10.34 -3.85
N SER A 78 -24.63 11.07 -2.84
CA SER A 78 -23.39 11.86 -2.94
C SER A 78 -22.13 10.98 -2.96
N ASP A 79 -21.08 11.48 -3.61
CA ASP A 79 -19.76 10.86 -3.63
C ASP A 79 -19.20 10.64 -2.22
N ASP A 80 -19.42 11.59 -1.31
CA ASP A 80 -19.01 11.47 0.09
C ASP A 80 -19.71 10.31 0.80
N HIS A 81 -20.98 10.06 0.49
CA HIS A 81 -21.70 8.90 1.03
C HIS A 81 -21.03 7.60 0.58
N ILE A 82 -20.70 7.49 -0.71
CA ILE A 82 -20.03 6.32 -1.28
C ILE A 82 -18.64 6.14 -0.67
N LYS A 83 -17.83 7.20 -0.58
CA LYS A 83 -16.48 7.15 0.03
C LYS A 83 -16.55 6.75 1.51
N LYS A 84 -17.53 7.24 2.27
CA LYS A 84 -17.76 6.81 3.67
C LYS A 84 -18.13 5.33 3.76
N ALA A 85 -19.02 4.85 2.89
CA ALA A 85 -19.43 3.45 2.84
C ALA A 85 -18.27 2.52 2.44
N LEU A 86 -17.47 2.92 1.44
CA LEU A 86 -16.23 2.23 1.05
C LEU A 86 -15.25 2.17 2.22
N GLY A 87 -14.99 3.29 2.88
CA GLY A 87 -14.06 3.35 3.99
C GLY A 87 -14.47 2.44 5.15
N LYS A 88 -15.76 2.33 5.44
CA LYS A 88 -16.27 1.35 6.41
C LYS A 88 -15.95 -0.07 5.98
N LYS A 89 -16.30 -0.45 4.75
CA LYS A 89 -16.09 -1.82 4.24
C LYS A 89 -14.60 -2.19 4.15
N TRP A 90 -13.74 -1.24 3.80
CA TRP A 90 -12.29 -1.42 3.78
C TRP A 90 -11.74 -1.66 5.19
N ARG A 91 -12.18 -0.89 6.21
CA ARG A 91 -11.81 -1.14 7.61
C ARG A 91 -12.31 -2.50 8.12
N ASP A 92 -13.56 -2.86 7.79
CA ASP A 92 -14.13 -4.15 8.15
C ASP A 92 -13.32 -5.30 7.51
N HIS A 93 -12.93 -5.16 6.24
CA HIS A 93 -12.07 -6.12 5.54
C HIS A 93 -10.69 -6.24 6.22
N LYS A 94 -10.01 -5.12 6.48
CA LYS A 94 -8.72 -5.09 7.18
C LYS A 94 -8.81 -5.75 8.55
N SER A 95 -9.86 -5.47 9.32
CA SER A 95 -10.12 -6.11 10.61
C SER A 95 -10.32 -7.62 10.49
N ASN A 96 -11.07 -8.06 9.48
CA ASN A 96 -11.32 -9.49 9.26
C ASN A 96 -10.04 -10.24 8.86
N LEU A 97 -9.15 -9.64 8.07
CA LEU A 97 -7.83 -10.21 7.78
C LEU A 97 -7.04 -10.42 9.07
N LYS A 98 -6.93 -9.38 9.90
CA LYS A 98 -6.23 -9.49 11.19
C LYS A 98 -6.80 -10.58 12.09
N LYS A 99 -8.13 -10.76 12.13
CA LYS A 99 -8.77 -11.83 12.92
C LYS A 99 -8.40 -13.24 12.45
N LEU A 100 -8.13 -13.43 11.16
CA LEU A 100 -7.64 -14.72 10.64
C LEU A 100 -6.23 -15.00 11.16
N ASP A 101 -5.42 -13.96 11.32
CA ASP A 101 -4.05 -14.07 11.83
C ASP A 101 -3.97 -14.23 13.35
N PHE A 102 -4.83 -13.54 14.12
CA PHE A 102 -4.86 -13.63 15.59
C PHE A 102 -5.31 -15.00 16.12
N LYS A 103 -6.07 -15.77 15.34
CA LYS A 103 -6.59 -17.08 15.78
C LYS A 103 -5.54 -18.19 15.81
N LYS A 104 -4.34 -17.93 15.29
CA LYS A 104 -3.26 -18.91 15.25
C LYS A 104 -2.01 -18.23 15.78
N ASP A 105 -1.28 -18.91 16.65
CA ASP A 105 0.02 -18.45 17.15
C ASP A 105 1.07 -18.68 16.05
N ILE A 106 0.93 -17.97 14.93
CA ILE A 106 1.77 -18.12 13.74
C ILE A 106 2.88 -17.08 13.75
N SER A 107 4.10 -17.52 13.46
CA SER A 107 5.24 -16.62 13.30
C SER A 107 5.04 -15.65 12.14
N LEU A 108 5.69 -14.48 12.21
CA LEU A 108 5.69 -13.49 11.14
C LEU A 108 6.14 -14.10 9.79
N GLU A 109 7.14 -14.98 9.81
CA GLU A 109 7.62 -15.69 8.62
C GLU A 109 6.52 -16.53 7.98
N GLU A 110 5.72 -17.22 8.78
CA GLU A 110 4.63 -18.04 8.27
C GLU A 110 3.47 -17.18 7.73
N LYS A 111 3.19 -16.03 8.34
CA LYS A 111 2.24 -15.04 7.79
C LYS A 111 2.70 -14.49 6.43
N LEU A 112 4.00 -14.23 6.28
CA LEU A 112 4.58 -13.75 5.02
C LEU A 112 4.58 -14.84 3.93
N ARG A 113 4.62 -16.13 4.30
CA ARG A 113 4.44 -17.26 3.37
C ARG A 113 2.97 -17.42 2.93
N ASN A 114 2.03 -17.16 3.83
CA ASN A 114 0.59 -17.39 3.65
C ASN A 114 -0.19 -16.12 3.28
N ILE A 115 0.10 -15.56 2.11
CA ILE A 115 -0.60 -14.36 1.60
C ILE A 115 -2.09 -14.70 1.31
N PRO A 116 -3.06 -13.94 1.86
CA PRO A 116 -4.47 -14.15 1.58
C PRO A 116 -4.80 -14.07 0.08
N PRO A 117 -5.71 -14.92 -0.44
CA PRO A 117 -6.15 -14.86 -1.83
C PRO A 117 -6.69 -13.46 -2.20
N GLY A 118 -6.27 -12.94 -3.35
CA GLY A 118 -6.66 -11.60 -3.82
C GLY A 118 -5.86 -10.44 -3.23
N MET A 119 -4.87 -10.71 -2.36
CA MET A 119 -3.98 -9.70 -1.81
C MET A 119 -2.68 -9.58 -2.61
N LEU A 120 -2.20 -8.35 -2.81
CA LEU A 120 -0.87 -8.12 -3.35
C LEU A 120 0.19 -8.44 -2.29
N ARG A 121 1.21 -9.21 -2.68
CA ARG A 121 2.32 -9.61 -1.80
C ARG A 121 2.92 -8.42 -1.07
N TYR A 122 3.23 -7.36 -1.81
CA TYR A 122 3.81 -6.14 -1.27
C TYR A 122 2.92 -5.50 -0.19
N HIS A 123 1.63 -5.30 -0.46
CA HIS A 123 0.70 -4.69 0.50
C HIS A 123 0.52 -5.53 1.77
N TRP A 124 0.46 -6.86 1.61
CA TRP A 124 0.40 -7.78 2.74
C TRP A 124 1.66 -7.72 3.60
N THR A 125 2.82 -7.83 2.95
CA THR A 125 4.12 -7.80 3.64
C THR A 125 4.30 -6.52 4.44
N VAL A 126 4.04 -5.35 3.87
CA VAL A 126 4.15 -4.08 4.60
C VAL A 126 3.21 -4.06 5.81
N SER A 127 1.95 -4.46 5.63
CA SER A 127 0.95 -4.49 6.72
C SER A 127 1.34 -5.42 7.87
N GLU A 128 1.93 -6.59 7.60
CA GLU A 128 2.35 -7.52 8.66
C GLU A 128 3.63 -7.10 9.36
N LEU A 129 4.57 -6.48 8.62
CA LEU A 129 5.78 -5.93 9.20
C LEU A 129 5.47 -4.76 10.13
N GLU A 130 4.64 -3.79 9.70
CA GLU A 130 4.18 -2.68 10.55
C GLU A 130 3.52 -3.19 11.84
N GLN A 131 2.73 -4.27 11.75
CA GLN A 131 2.12 -4.86 12.95
C GLN A 131 3.15 -5.51 13.88
N ALA A 132 4.15 -6.19 13.31
CA ALA A 132 5.25 -6.75 14.09
C ALA A 132 6.11 -5.66 14.74
N GLU A 133 6.32 -4.52 14.09
CA GLU A 133 6.98 -3.36 14.69
C GLU A 133 6.21 -2.85 15.91
N VAL A 134 4.89 -2.68 15.77
CA VAL A 134 4.03 -2.21 16.87
C VAL A 134 4.01 -3.19 18.05
N SER A 135 4.04 -4.50 17.80
CA SER A 135 3.99 -5.51 18.87
C SER A 135 5.35 -5.79 19.52
N SER A 136 6.44 -5.76 18.75
CA SER A 136 7.79 -6.05 19.25
C SER A 136 8.56 -4.80 19.70
N GLY A 137 8.14 -3.62 19.26
CA GLY A 137 8.90 -2.37 19.40
C GLY A 137 10.14 -2.30 18.50
N GLN A 138 10.42 -3.32 17.69
CA GLN A 138 11.60 -3.41 16.83
C GLN A 138 11.26 -2.94 15.41
N LYS A 139 11.90 -1.86 14.98
CA LYS A 139 11.70 -1.26 13.64
C LYS A 139 12.21 -2.22 12.55
N VAL A 140 11.32 -2.61 11.65
CA VAL A 140 11.61 -3.35 10.43
C VAL A 140 12.25 -2.40 9.44
N ARG A 141 13.52 -2.67 9.21
CA ARG A 141 14.40 -1.86 8.39
C ARG A 141 14.00 -1.90 6.91
N ARG A 142 14.12 -0.78 6.19
CA ARG A 142 13.72 -0.68 4.76
C ARG A 142 14.49 -1.67 3.90
N LEU A 143 15.74 -1.97 4.27
CA LEU A 143 16.55 -2.99 3.63
C LEU A 143 15.92 -4.38 3.77
N GLN A 144 15.44 -4.74 4.97
CA GLN A 144 14.78 -6.02 5.21
C GLN A 144 13.49 -6.18 4.39
N LEU A 145 12.75 -5.08 4.21
CA LEU A 145 11.57 -5.07 3.34
C LEU A 145 11.93 -5.33 1.87
N PHE A 146 13.05 -4.80 1.37
CA PHE A 146 13.54 -5.11 0.02
C PHE A 146 13.81 -6.61 -0.14
N GLU A 147 14.55 -7.20 0.80
CA GLU A 147 14.90 -8.63 0.78
C GLU A 147 13.65 -9.52 0.76
N ILE A 148 12.66 -9.21 1.61
CA ILE A 148 11.43 -9.99 1.68
C ILE A 148 10.66 -9.85 0.36
N THR A 149 10.48 -8.62 -0.14
CA THR A 149 9.62 -8.33 -1.31
C THR A 149 10.19 -8.86 -2.64
N HIS A 150 11.51 -9.01 -2.77
CA HIS A 150 12.19 -9.47 -3.99
C HIS A 150 12.56 -10.96 -3.99
N ARG A 151 12.08 -11.72 -3.01
CA ARG A 151 12.14 -13.19 -2.97
C ARG A 151 10.81 -13.84 -3.32
N LYS A 152 10.88 -14.96 -4.05
CA LYS A 152 9.77 -15.87 -4.28
C LYS A 152 9.42 -16.63 -3.00
N LYS A 153 8.30 -17.37 -3.03
CA LYS A 153 7.85 -18.20 -1.89
C LYS A 153 8.86 -19.29 -1.51
N ASP A 154 9.63 -19.79 -2.47
CA ASP A 154 10.69 -20.80 -2.28
C ASP A 154 12.02 -20.21 -1.78
N GLY A 155 12.11 -18.90 -1.57
CA GLY A 155 13.31 -18.18 -1.13
C GLY A 155 14.24 -17.73 -2.27
N SER A 156 14.00 -18.19 -3.50
CA SER A 156 14.79 -17.78 -4.68
C SER A 156 14.51 -16.33 -5.07
N LEU A 157 15.44 -15.72 -5.77
CA LEU A 157 15.32 -14.37 -6.29
C LEU A 157 14.26 -14.27 -7.39
N MET A 158 13.50 -13.17 -7.39
CA MET A 158 12.51 -12.92 -8.44
C MET A 158 13.15 -12.67 -9.81
N THR A 159 14.27 -11.94 -9.85
CA THR A 159 15.04 -11.64 -11.07
C THR A 159 16.54 -11.63 -10.77
N PHE A 160 17.37 -11.75 -11.81
CA PHE A 160 18.83 -11.66 -11.69
C PHE A 160 19.27 -10.26 -11.22
N GLU A 161 18.69 -9.20 -11.81
CA GLU A 161 18.95 -7.80 -11.42
C GLU A 161 18.62 -7.53 -9.94
N ALA A 162 17.51 -8.07 -9.43
CA ALA A 162 17.18 -7.97 -8.01
C ALA A 162 18.22 -8.67 -7.12
N GLY A 163 18.88 -9.71 -7.65
CA GLY A 163 20.03 -10.37 -7.01
C GLY A 163 21.24 -9.46 -6.91
N GLU A 164 21.64 -8.83 -8.01
CA GLU A 164 22.77 -7.90 -8.03
C GLU A 164 22.54 -6.72 -7.07
N ILE A 165 21.33 -6.16 -7.09
CA ILE A 165 20.96 -5.08 -6.17
C ILE A 165 21.03 -5.58 -4.72
N MET A 166 20.52 -6.77 -4.42
CA MET A 166 20.52 -7.29 -3.05
C MET A 166 21.94 -7.54 -2.53
N GLU A 167 22.87 -8.02 -3.36
CA GLU A 167 24.28 -8.16 -2.96
C GLU A 167 24.92 -6.79 -2.68
N LYS A 168 24.71 -5.79 -3.55
CA LYS A 168 25.19 -4.42 -3.29
C LYS A 168 24.64 -3.82 -1.99
N LEU A 169 23.37 -4.05 -1.69
CA LEU A 169 22.75 -3.60 -0.44
C LEU A 169 23.37 -4.28 0.79
N LYS A 170 23.68 -5.59 0.72
CA LYS A 170 24.33 -6.33 1.81
C LYS A 170 25.77 -5.88 2.03
N GLU A 171 26.54 -5.71 0.96
CA GLU A 171 27.92 -5.22 1.03
C GLU A 171 27.97 -3.85 1.71
N LYS A 172 27.11 -2.92 1.25
CA LYS A 172 27.01 -1.59 1.86
C LYS A 172 26.55 -1.63 3.31
N LYS A 173 25.61 -2.51 3.65
CA LYS A 173 25.18 -2.70 5.04
C LYS A 173 26.34 -3.16 5.93
N ALA A 174 27.14 -4.13 5.48
CA ALA A 174 28.31 -4.60 6.23
C ALA A 174 29.38 -3.50 6.38
N GLU A 175 29.61 -2.70 5.34
CA GLU A 175 30.51 -1.53 5.38
C GLU A 175 30.08 -0.53 6.46
N TYR A 176 28.80 -0.14 6.47
CA TYR A 176 28.27 0.81 7.44
C TYR A 176 28.20 0.24 8.87
N GLU A 177 27.93 -1.05 9.05
CA GLU A 177 27.98 -1.72 10.36
C GLU A 177 29.40 -1.74 10.94
N ALA A 178 30.42 -1.96 10.09
CA ALA A 178 31.82 -1.87 10.51
C ALA A 178 32.21 -0.43 10.93
N ILE A 179 31.73 0.58 10.20
CA ILE A 179 31.96 1.99 10.54
C ILE A 179 31.27 2.35 11.87
N ALA A 180 30.00 1.97 12.04
CA ALA A 180 29.25 2.23 13.28
C ALA A 180 29.87 1.52 14.50
N SER A 181 30.53 0.38 14.30
CA SER A 181 31.29 -0.29 15.36
C SER A 181 32.59 0.43 15.74
N ALA A 182 33.14 1.26 14.84
CA ALA A 182 34.36 2.03 15.07
C ALA A 182 34.08 3.46 15.59
N ASP A 183 32.95 4.05 15.21
CA ASP A 183 32.53 5.39 15.61
C ASP A 183 31.07 5.39 16.10
N SER A 184 30.91 5.51 17.42
CA SER A 184 29.61 5.47 18.10
C SER A 184 28.73 6.70 17.85
N SER A 185 29.23 7.72 17.13
CA SER A 185 28.47 8.91 16.76
C SER A 185 27.58 8.71 15.53
N VAL A 186 27.74 7.61 14.80
CA VAL A 186 26.97 7.33 13.57
C VAL A 186 25.55 6.88 13.92
N ASN A 187 24.58 7.74 13.62
CA ASN A 187 23.17 7.47 13.91
C ASN A 187 22.63 6.28 13.08
N LEU A 188 22.36 5.16 13.77
CA LEU A 188 21.87 3.91 13.21
C LEU A 188 20.50 4.04 12.51
N GLU A 189 19.67 5.02 12.89
CA GLU A 189 18.31 5.18 12.33
C GLU A 189 18.30 5.59 10.85
N ASN A 190 19.43 6.11 10.34
CA ASN A 190 19.50 6.67 8.99
C ASN A 190 20.40 5.88 8.02
N ILE A 191 21.09 4.84 8.50
CA ILE A 191 22.03 4.06 7.70
C ILE A 191 21.31 3.40 6.51
N ASP A 192 20.14 2.81 6.73
CA ASP A 192 19.35 2.18 5.67
C ASP A 192 18.99 3.15 4.54
N ASN A 193 18.55 4.38 4.87
CA ASN A 193 18.15 5.35 3.87
C ASN A 193 19.34 5.82 3.04
N ARG A 194 20.51 5.96 3.67
CA ARG A 194 21.78 6.25 2.98
C ARG A 194 22.17 5.12 2.03
N ILE A 195 22.18 3.89 2.52
CA ILE A 195 22.50 2.70 1.69
C ILE A 195 21.56 2.62 0.50
N ILE A 196 20.25 2.79 0.72
CA ILE A 196 19.25 2.77 -0.35
C ILE A 196 19.54 3.88 -1.37
N THR A 197 19.86 5.09 -0.91
CA THR A 197 20.17 6.22 -1.80
C THR A 197 21.45 5.97 -2.61
N GLU A 198 22.48 5.39 -2.00
CA GLU A 198 23.74 5.05 -2.69
C GLU A 198 23.56 3.95 -3.74
N VAL A 199 22.80 2.90 -3.43
CA VAL A 199 22.66 1.75 -4.32
C VAL A 199 21.61 1.97 -5.41
N LEU A 200 20.52 2.67 -5.10
CA LEU A 200 19.35 2.81 -5.99
C LEU A 200 19.12 4.23 -6.50
N GLY A 201 19.94 5.17 -6.05
CA GLY A 201 19.79 6.60 -6.31
C GLY A 201 18.76 7.26 -5.39
N PRO A 202 18.60 8.60 -5.53
CA PRO A 202 17.67 9.36 -4.72
C PRO A 202 16.21 8.88 -4.87
N GLU A 203 15.41 9.26 -3.88
CA GLU A 203 13.95 9.10 -3.89
C GLU A 203 13.35 9.93 -5.03
N ARG A 204 12.15 9.55 -5.47
CA ARG A 204 11.45 10.29 -6.53
C ARG A 204 10.54 11.35 -5.92
N TYR A 205 10.31 12.42 -6.67
CA TYR A 205 9.31 13.42 -6.27
C TYR A 205 7.95 12.76 -6.08
N GLY A 206 7.37 12.98 -4.90
CA GLY A 206 6.05 12.45 -4.53
C GLY A 206 6.03 10.97 -4.11
N TRP A 207 7.16 10.27 -4.07
CA TRP A 207 7.16 8.83 -3.77
C TRP A 207 8.46 8.32 -3.11
N VAL A 208 8.31 7.62 -1.97
CA VAL A 208 9.39 6.92 -1.28
C VAL A 208 9.44 5.44 -1.68
N ARG A 209 10.63 4.98 -2.10
CA ARG A 209 10.86 3.57 -2.46
C ARG A 209 10.55 2.66 -1.28
N PHE A 210 9.99 1.49 -1.55
CA PHE A 210 9.69 0.48 -0.52
C PHE A 210 8.75 0.96 0.59
N GLN A 211 7.97 2.03 0.36
CA GLN A 211 6.88 2.42 1.27
C GLN A 211 5.50 2.27 0.61
N GLY A 212 5.47 1.75 -0.62
CA GLY A 212 4.25 1.49 -1.39
C GLY A 212 3.81 2.72 -2.15
N SER A 213 2.66 2.62 -2.82
CA SER A 213 2.11 3.75 -3.56
C SER A 213 1.66 4.83 -2.57
N GLY A 214 2.14 6.07 -2.77
CA GLY A 214 1.54 7.26 -2.18
C GLY A 214 2.18 7.85 -0.92
N VAL A 215 3.21 7.22 -0.37
CA VAL A 215 3.99 7.81 0.73
C VAL A 215 4.96 8.83 0.15
N THR A 216 4.79 10.10 0.52
CA THR A 216 5.68 11.18 0.05
C THR A 216 6.93 11.31 0.94
N PRO A 217 8.07 11.75 0.39
CA PRO A 217 9.30 11.98 1.17
C PRO A 217 9.10 12.89 2.38
N THR A 218 8.27 13.93 2.26
CA THR A 218 7.97 14.84 3.38
C THR A 218 7.19 14.17 4.50
N GLN A 219 6.24 13.28 4.17
CA GLN A 219 5.51 12.52 5.20
C GLN A 219 6.40 11.52 5.92
N TYR A 220 7.34 10.90 5.21
CA TYR A 220 8.17 9.83 5.75
C TYR A 220 9.42 10.34 6.49
N PHE A 221 10.18 11.26 5.89
CA PHE A 221 11.43 11.79 6.43
C PHE A 221 11.26 13.12 7.19
N GLY A 222 10.07 13.72 7.15
CA GLY A 222 9.80 15.02 7.76
C GLY A 222 10.67 16.13 7.16
N SER A 223 11.18 16.99 8.04
CA SER A 223 12.06 18.12 7.70
C SER A 223 13.37 17.68 7.04
N GLY A 224 13.82 16.45 7.27
CA GLY A 224 15.02 15.87 6.67
C GLY A 224 14.84 15.35 5.25
N SER A 225 13.66 15.45 4.63
CA SER A 225 13.38 14.85 3.32
C SER A 225 14.31 15.30 2.19
N GLN A 226 14.78 16.55 2.20
CA GLN A 226 15.63 17.11 1.13
C GLN A 226 16.94 16.34 0.92
N GLN A 227 17.48 15.69 1.96
CA GLN A 227 18.76 14.97 1.86
C GLN A 227 18.68 13.68 1.04
N TYR A 228 17.47 13.17 0.76
CA TYR A 228 17.25 11.96 -0.05
C TYR A 228 16.62 12.26 -1.41
N MET A 229 16.40 13.53 -1.71
CA MET A 229 15.80 13.98 -2.97
C MET A 229 16.90 14.30 -3.99
N PRO A 230 16.59 14.27 -5.30
CA PRO A 230 17.52 14.72 -6.31
C PRO A 230 17.89 16.19 -6.07
N SER A 231 19.17 16.52 -6.08
CA SER A 231 19.63 17.91 -6.08
C SER A 231 19.03 18.61 -7.29
N GLY A 232 18.14 19.59 -7.08
CA GLY A 232 17.46 20.31 -8.17
C GLY A 232 18.50 20.86 -9.15
N SER A 233 18.65 20.19 -10.29
CA SER A 233 19.32 20.76 -11.45
C SER A 233 18.34 21.73 -12.06
N GLN A 234 18.77 22.98 -12.28
CA GLN A 234 18.06 23.91 -13.14
C GLN A 234 17.68 23.17 -14.43
N ALA A 235 16.38 23.02 -14.67
CA ALA A 235 15.88 22.65 -15.96
C ALA A 235 16.28 23.77 -16.94
N GLN A 236 17.36 23.56 -17.69
CA GLN A 236 17.42 24.15 -19.01
C GLN A 236 16.41 23.40 -19.86
N ALA A 237 15.28 24.06 -20.09
CA ALA A 237 14.41 23.73 -21.19
C ALA A 237 15.21 23.90 -22.47
N GLU A 238 15.49 22.81 -23.18
CA GLU A 238 15.74 22.89 -24.61
C GLU A 238 14.41 22.71 -25.33
N VAL A 239 14.20 23.64 -26.26
CA VAL A 239 13.01 23.91 -27.07
C VAL A 239 12.82 22.85 -28.15
#